data_AF-U2HCH5-F1
#
_entry.id   AF-U2HCH5-F1
#
_cell.length_a   1.000
_cell.length_b   1.000
_cell.length_c   1.000
_cell.angle_alpha   90.00
_cell.angle_beta   90.00
_cell.angle_gamma   90.00
#
_symmetry.space_group_name_H-M   'P 1'
#
loop_
_entity.id
_entity.type
_entity.pdbx_description
1 polymer ?
#
loop_
_entity_poly.entity_id
_entity_poly.type
_entity_poly.pdbx_seq_one_letter_code
_entity_poly.pdbx_strand_id
1 'polypeptide(L)'
;MENTAAQRQPKKTDNNANQTHYYVTLTVAIIIGLFGVFVRFVPDVISALDQYTFLFSLIANVSVLIASFIAFKTVFAILGFGSKK
;
A
#
# COMPACT_ATOMS: atom_id res chain seq x y z
N MET A 1 24.70 44.83 -7.59
CA MET A 1 24.41 44.24 -6.27
C MET A 1 24.21 42.76 -6.49
N GLU A 2 25.19 41.96 -6.10
CA GLU A 2 25.14 40.51 -6.18
C GLU A 2 23.99 40.03 -5.30
N ASN A 3 22.99 39.42 -5.92
CA ASN A 3 21.82 38.92 -5.23
C ASN A 3 22.22 37.59 -4.59
N THR A 4 22.89 37.65 -3.43
CA THR A 4 23.22 36.47 -2.64
C THR A 4 21.91 35.94 -2.05
N ALA A 5 21.11 35.27 -2.89
CA ALA A 5 19.97 34.51 -2.45
C ALA A 5 20.48 33.50 -1.44
N ALA A 6 20.26 33.76 -0.15
CA ALA A 6 20.65 32.87 0.93
C ALA A 6 20.14 31.47 0.59
N GLN A 7 21.07 30.53 0.33
CA GLN A 7 20.71 29.14 0.11
C GLN A 7 19.97 28.67 1.36
N ARG A 8 18.65 28.46 1.23
CA ARG A 8 17.84 27.87 2.29
C ARG A 8 18.50 26.53 2.61
N GLN A 9 19.02 26.38 3.82
CA GLN A 9 19.55 25.09 4.25
C GLN A 9 18.48 24.03 3.97
N PRO A 10 18.85 22.85 3.42
CA PRO A 10 17.89 21.80 3.17
C PRO A 10 17.23 21.48 4.51
N LYS A 11 15.98 21.91 4.67
CA LYS A 11 15.19 21.60 5.85
C LYS A 11 15.09 20.09 5.85
N LYS A 12 15.85 19.43 6.75
CA LYS A 12 15.58 18.04 7.14
C LYS A 12 14.20 18.09 7.79
N THR A 13 13.17 18.10 6.94
CA THR A 13 11.82 17.95 7.38
C THR A 13 11.75 16.50 7.77
N ASP A 14 11.74 16.25 9.08
CA ASP A 14 11.34 14.96 9.63
C ASP A 14 9.83 14.85 9.40
N ASN A 15 9.46 14.74 8.12
CA ASN A 15 8.09 14.66 7.68
C ASN A 15 7.67 13.22 7.90
N ASN A 16 6.73 12.99 8.83
CA ASN A 16 6.20 11.67 9.11
C ASN A 16 5.79 10.95 7.82
N ALA A 17 5.18 11.66 6.86
CA ALA A 17 4.79 11.08 5.58
C ALA A 17 5.96 10.60 4.70
N ASN A 18 7.17 11.13 4.90
CA ASN A 18 8.35 10.82 4.09
C ASN A 18 9.25 9.74 4.71
N GLN A 19 8.73 8.94 5.65
CA GLN A 19 9.52 7.87 6.27
C GLN A 19 9.54 6.62 5.38
N THR A 20 10.74 6.08 5.11
CA THR A 20 10.97 4.91 4.25
C THR A 20 10.08 3.71 4.60
N HIS A 21 9.87 3.47 5.89
CA HIS A 21 9.10 2.32 6.35
C HIS A 21 7.63 2.38 5.90
N TYR A 22 7.05 3.58 5.74
CA TYR A 22 5.70 3.73 5.20
C TYR A 22 5.64 3.35 3.73
N TYR A 23 6.60 3.79 2.92
CA TYR A 23 6.68 3.42 1.50
C TYR A 23 6.79 1.90 1.33
N VAL A 24 7.71 1.27 2.07
CA VAL A 24 7.90 -0.19 2.01
C VAL A 24 6.61 -0.92 2.41
N THR A 25 5.97 -0.50 3.50
CA THR A 25 4.71 -1.11 3.96
C THR A 25 3.59 -0.96 2.94
N LEU A 26 3.46 0.24 2.33
CA LEU A 26 2.46 0.51 1.30
C LEU A 26 2.73 -0.31 0.04
N THR A 27 3.99 -0.44 -0.38
CA THR A 27 4.39 -1.30 -1.50
C THR A 27 4.00 -2.75 -1.26
N VAL A 28 4.26 -3.30 -0.06
CA VAL A 28 3.84 -4.66 0.29
C VAL A 28 2.32 -4.81 0.22
N ALA A 29 1.56 -3.84 0.75
CA ALA A 29 0.10 -3.86 0.67
C ALA A 29 -0.40 -3.86 -0.79
N ILE A 30 0.20 -3.03 -1.65
CA ILE A 30 -0.13 -2.97 -3.09
C ILE A 30 0.14 -4.31 -3.76
N ILE A 31 1.29 -4.94 -3.50
CA ILE A 31 1.64 -6.24 -4.09
C ILE A 31 0.62 -7.31 -3.69
N ILE A 32 0.21 -7.36 -2.41
CA ILE A 32 -0.81 -8.30 -1.93
C ILE A 32 -2.16 -8.03 -2.60
N GLY A 33 -2.53 -6.75 -2.75
CA GLY A 33 -3.77 -6.36 -3.43
C GLY A 33 -3.78 -6.78 -4.90
N LEU A 34 -2.69 -6.52 -5.62
CA LEU A 34 -2.53 -6.92 -7.02
C LEU A 34 -2.54 -8.45 -7.18
N PHE A 35 -1.90 -9.17 -6.27
CA PHE A 35 -1.97 -10.63 -6.22
C PHE A 35 -3.42 -11.12 -6.05
N GLY A 36 -4.16 -10.55 -5.09
CA GLY A 36 -5.58 -10.88 -4.89
C GLY A 36 -6.44 -10.62 -6.13
N VAL A 37 -6.25 -9.47 -6.78
CA VAL A 37 -6.95 -9.12 -8.02
C VAL A 37 -6.59 -10.09 -9.14
N PHE A 38 -5.32 -10.45 -9.29
CA PHE A 38 -4.88 -11.42 -10.30
C PHE A 38 -5.50 -12.81 -10.07
N VAL A 39 -5.39 -13.32 -8.84
CA VAL A 39 -5.90 -14.65 -8.46
C VAL A 39 -7.40 -14.80 -8.76
N ARG A 40 -8.17 -13.72 -8.61
CA ARG A 40 -9.61 -13.70 -8.93
C ARG A 40 -9.93 -14.22 -10.34
N PHE A 41 -9.07 -13.94 -11.31
CA PHE A 41 -9.31 -14.23 -12.73
C PHE A 41 -8.58 -15.50 -13.21
N VAL A 42 -7.89 -16.22 -12.33
CA VAL A 42 -7.17 -17.45 -12.70
C VAL A 42 -8.10 -18.55 -13.22
N PRO A 43 -9.27 -18.84 -12.60
CA PRO A 43 -10.21 -19.84 -13.11
C PRO A 43 -10.73 -19.51 -14.53
N ASP A 44 -10.90 -18.23 -14.84
CA ASP A 44 -11.41 -17.75 -16.14
C ASP A 44 -10.41 -18.01 -17.27
N VAL A 45 -9.11 -18.00 -16.97
CA VAL A 45 -8.03 -18.21 -17.97
C VAL A 45 -7.63 -19.68 -18.06
N ILE A 46 -7.70 -20.43 -16.96
CA ILE A 46 -7.29 -21.84 -16.90
C ILE A 46 -8.53 -22.71 -16.71
N SER A 47 -9.07 -23.21 -17.83
CA SER A 47 -10.32 -23.99 -17.84
C SER A 47 -10.32 -25.24 -16.94
N ALA A 48 -9.15 -25.81 -16.63
CA ALA A 48 -9.02 -26.92 -15.69
C ALA A 48 -9.34 -26.54 -14.22
N LEU A 49 -9.37 -25.25 -13.90
CA LEU A 49 -9.57 -24.71 -12.55
C LEU A 49 -10.96 -24.08 -12.34
N ASP A 50 -11.84 -24.07 -13.35
CA ASP A 50 -13.15 -23.40 -13.30
C ASP A 50 -14.06 -23.90 -12.15
N GLN A 51 -13.98 -25.21 -11.87
CA GLN A 51 -14.68 -25.83 -10.73
C GLN A 51 -14.28 -25.28 -9.35
N TYR A 52 -13.15 -24.58 -9.25
CA TYR A 52 -12.63 -23.98 -8.01
C TYR A 52 -12.92 -22.48 -7.90
N THR A 53 -13.78 -21.91 -8.75
CA THR A 53 -14.10 -20.48 -8.78
C THR A 53 -14.42 -19.89 -7.41
N PHE A 54 -15.15 -20.61 -6.56
CA PHE A 54 -15.42 -20.16 -5.18
C PHE A 54 -14.14 -19.98 -4.35
N LEU A 55 -13.23 -20.95 -4.40
CA LEU A 55 -11.98 -20.92 -3.63
C LEU A 55 -11.09 -19.75 -4.08
N PHE A 56 -10.94 -19.56 -5.39
CA PHE A 56 -10.16 -18.45 -5.94
C PHE A 56 -10.79 -17.10 -5.58
N SER A 57 -12.12 -16.98 -5.64
CA SER A 57 -12.84 -15.79 -5.19
C SER A 57 -12.62 -15.52 -3.70
N LEU A 58 -12.67 -16.55 -2.85
CA LEU A 58 -12.41 -16.42 -1.42
C LEU A 58 -10.98 -15.90 -1.16
N ILE A 59 -9.97 -16.51 -1.77
CA ILE A 59 -8.57 -16.09 -1.63
C ILE A 59 -8.37 -14.65 -2.11
N ALA A 60 -8.96 -14.30 -3.25
CA ALA A 60 -8.91 -12.94 -3.80
C ALA A 60 -9.50 -11.91 -2.83
N ASN A 61 -10.72 -12.17 -2.32
CA ASN A 61 -11.38 -11.28 -1.38
C ASN A 61 -10.60 -11.13 -0.07
N VAL A 62 -10.11 -12.23 0.50
CA VAL A 62 -9.28 -12.19 1.73
C VAL A 62 -7.99 -11.39 1.50
N SER A 63 -7.32 -11.61 0.37
CA SER A 63 -6.10 -10.87 0.02
C SER A 63 -6.36 -9.37 -0.11
N VAL A 64 -7.45 -8.97 -0.77
CA VAL A 64 -7.86 -7.56 -0.89
C VAL A 64 -8.21 -6.95 0.47
N LEU A 65 -8.89 -7.68 1.35
CA LEU A 65 -9.21 -7.21 2.70
C LEU A 65 -7.93 -6.98 3.52
N ILE A 66 -6.98 -7.91 3.49
CA ILE A 66 -5.69 -7.79 4.19
C ILE A 66 -4.90 -6.60 3.63
N ALA A 67 -4.79 -6.48 2.31
CA ALA A 67 -4.11 -5.37 1.65
C ALA A 67 -4.74 -4.02 2.04
N SER A 68 -6.07 -3.93 1.99
CA SER A 68 -6.81 -2.72 2.37
C SER A 68 -6.57 -2.35 3.83
N PHE A 69 -6.64 -3.32 4.74
CA PHE A 69 -6.40 -3.10 6.15
C PHE A 69 -4.99 -2.53 6.41
N ILE A 70 -3.95 -3.13 5.79
CA ILE A 70 -2.56 -2.65 5.93
C ILE A 70 -2.42 -1.25 5.33
N ALA A 71 -2.97 -1.00 4.14
CA ALA A 71 -2.89 0.29 3.48
C ALA A 71 -3.56 1.39 4.32
N PHE A 72 -4.79 1.18 4.79
CA PHE A 72 -5.49 2.15 5.64
C PHE A 72 -4.78 2.39 6.97
N LYS A 73 -4.31 1.33 7.62
CA LYS A 73 -3.51 1.46 8.85
C LYS A 73 -2.26 2.32 8.63
N THR A 74 -1.57 2.12 7.51
CA THR A 74 -0.36 2.86 7.13
C THR A 74 -0.69 4.34 6.85
N VAL A 75 -1.75 4.60 6.08
CA VAL A 75 -2.22 5.96 5.78
C VAL A 75 -2.65 6.69 7.05
N PHE A 76 -3.38 6.03 7.95
CA PHE A 76 -3.77 6.63 9.23
C PHE A 76 -2.55 6.97 10.11
N ALA A 77 -1.53 6.11 10.12
CA ALA A 77 -0.28 6.40 10.81
C ALA A 77 0.45 7.61 10.20
N ILE A 78 0.51 7.71 8.86
CA ILE A 78 1.07 8.87 8.15
C ILE A 78 0.35 10.17 8.55
N LEU A 79 -0.99 10.13 8.60
CA LEU A 79 -1.85 11.27 8.96
C LEU A 79 -1.84 11.59 10.46
N GLY A 80 -1.18 10.77 11.28
CA GLY A 80 -1.12 10.97 12.73
C GLY A 80 -2.39 10.56 13.49
N PHE A 81 -3.33 9.86 12.85
CA PHE A 81 -4.48 9.30 13.54
C PHE A 81 -4.02 8.23 14.55
N GLY A 82 -4.33 8.47 15.83
CA GLY A 82 -3.89 7.62 16.94
C GLY A 82 -2.60 8.09 17.64
N SER A 83 -1.90 9.10 17.10
CA SER A 83 -0.83 9.79 17.82
C SER A 83 -1.45 10.83 18.77
N LYS A 84 -2.11 10.38 19.84
CA LYS A 84 -2.21 11.20 21.04
C LYS A 84 -0.83 11.20 21.71
N LYS A 85 -0.01 12.20 21.37
CA LYS A 85 0.99 12.71 22.30
C LYS A 85 0.50 14.05 22.81
#